data_AF-A0A821GWG9-F1
#
_entry.id   AF-A0A821GWG9-F1
#
_cell.length_a   1.000
_cell.length_b   1.000
_cell.length_c   1.000
_cell.angle_alpha   90.00
_cell.angle_beta   90.00
_cell.angle_gamma   90.00
#
_symmetry.space_group_name_H-M   'P 1'
#
loop_
_entity.id
_entity.type
_entity.pdbx_description
1 polymer ?
#
loop_
_entity_poly.entity_id
_entity_poly.type
_entity_poly.pdbx_seq_one_letter_code
_entity_poly.pdbx_strand_id
1 'polypeptide(L)'
;MDRFSIIYPLLATWVCSTIDGPLTWKSFHQLLYVQNQHAHLEEQISGPQPIPYILAGLDREWIMLAPYGLKFWDKLCLEPYSKRKDIGYICIVPDNDYICTMTKIYFRELSTHYELCRLGSHRPLLKAFSDQGLLRISSQQYNDSSQLPNIDS
;
A
#
# COMPACT_ATOMS: atom_id res chain seq x y z
N MET A 1 -18.48 10.70 29.97
CA MET A 1 -17.44 9.67 30.20
C MET A 1 -16.41 9.91 29.11
N ASP A 2 -15.27 10.57 29.30
CA ASP A 2 -14.56 11.01 30.51
C ASP A 2 -13.97 12.41 30.29
N ARG A 3 -14.15 13.31 31.27
CA ARG A 3 -13.60 14.68 31.23
C ARG A 3 -12.21 14.65 31.83
N PHE A 4 -11.18 14.70 30.99
CA PHE A 4 -9.82 14.95 31.45
C PHE A 4 -9.59 16.45 31.61
N SER A 5 -9.68 16.94 32.85
CA SER A 5 -9.23 18.28 33.20
C SER A 5 -7.76 18.22 33.61
N ILE A 6 -6.87 18.83 32.82
CA ILE A 6 -5.48 19.03 33.22
C ILE A 6 -5.45 20.27 34.12
N ILE A 7 -5.34 20.04 35.44
CA ILE A 7 -5.19 21.10 36.44
C ILE A 7 -3.69 21.34 36.62
N TYR A 8 -3.16 22.45 36.12
CA TYR A 8 -1.88 22.97 36.58
C TYR A 8 -2.12 23.89 37.78
N PRO A 9 -1.49 23.65 38.94
CA PRO A 9 -1.60 24.56 40.06
C PRO A 9 -0.57 25.66 39.83
N LEU A 10 -1.03 26.87 39.52
CA LEU A 10 -0.57 28.14 40.12
C LEU A 10 -1.17 29.31 39.34
N LEU A 11 -1.90 30.14 40.11
CA LEU A 11 -2.55 31.40 39.75
C LEU A 11 -3.89 31.29 39.03
N ALA A 12 -4.90 31.69 39.78
CA ALA A 12 -6.30 31.73 39.44
C ALA A 12 -6.58 32.70 38.28
N THR A 13 -6.92 32.14 37.11
CA THR A 13 -8.08 32.59 36.31
C THR A 13 -8.62 31.36 35.60
N TRP A 14 -9.89 31.04 35.86
CA TRP A 14 -10.56 29.86 35.31
C TRP A 14 -10.90 30.10 33.83
N VAL A 15 -9.96 29.87 32.93
CA VAL A 15 -10.29 29.66 31.52
C VAL A 15 -10.62 28.18 31.37
N CYS A 16 -11.91 27.85 31.42
CA CYS A 16 -12.41 26.53 31.07
C CYS A 16 -12.26 26.35 29.55
N SER A 17 -11.10 25.87 29.11
CA SER A 17 -10.91 25.45 27.73
C SER A 17 -11.59 24.09 27.57
N THR A 18 -12.87 24.10 27.22
CA THR A 18 -13.61 22.89 26.86
C THR A 18 -12.98 22.33 25.58
N ILE A 19 -12.28 21.21 25.69
CA ILE A 19 -11.68 20.52 24.55
C ILE A 19 -12.72 19.54 24.02
N ASP A 20 -13.29 19.85 22.85
CA ASP A 20 -14.21 18.96 22.14
C ASP A 20 -13.43 18.02 21.21
N GLY A 21 -13.39 16.73 21.58
CA GLY A 21 -12.82 15.65 20.77
C GLY A 21 -11.35 15.29 21.05
N PRO A 22 -10.79 14.28 20.34
CA PRO A 22 -9.41 13.84 20.54
C PRO A 22 -8.45 14.97 20.19
N LEU A 23 -7.81 15.54 21.21
CA LEU A 23 -6.87 16.64 21.06
C LEU A 23 -5.60 16.13 20.37
N THR A 24 -5.36 16.56 19.13
CA THR A 24 -4.08 16.29 18.47
C THR A 24 -2.97 17.07 19.19
N TRP A 25 -1.74 16.54 19.16
CA TRP A 25 -0.56 17.25 19.71
C TRP A 25 -0.43 18.67 19.14
N LYS A 26 -0.78 18.85 17.86
CA LYS A 26 -0.86 20.16 17.20
C LYS A 26 -1.91 21.07 17.84
N SER A 27 -3.13 20.57 18.07
CA SER A 27 -4.21 21.31 18.74
C SER A 27 -3.82 21.71 20.16
N PHE A 28 -3.17 20.80 20.91
CA PHE A 28 -2.64 21.08 22.24
C PHE A 28 -1.59 22.20 22.23
N HIS A 29 -0.59 22.10 21.34
CA HIS A 29 0.45 23.12 21.21
C HIS A 29 -0.10 24.48 20.78
N GLN A 30 -1.07 24.51 19.88
CA GLN A 30 -1.72 25.74 19.44
C GLN A 30 -2.50 26.41 20.58
N LEU A 31 -3.16 25.62 21.44
CA LEU A 31 -3.82 26.14 22.64
C LEU A 31 -2.82 26.69 23.65
N LEU A 32 -1.69 26.01 23.86
CA LEU A 32 -0.62 26.48 24.75
C LEU A 32 0.03 27.78 24.25
N TYR A 33 0.14 27.97 22.93
CA TYR A 33 0.65 29.19 22.30
C TYR A 33 -0.33 30.37 22.45
N VAL A 34 -1.62 30.15 22.25
CA VAL A 34 -2.66 31.19 22.46
C VAL A 34 -2.75 31.60 23.93
N GLN A 35 -2.52 30.67 24.86
CA GLN A 35 -2.64 30.89 26.30
C GLN A 35 -1.37 31.46 26.94
N ASN A 36 -0.18 31.17 26.41
CA ASN A 36 1.09 31.69 26.90
C ASN A 36 1.75 32.54 25.81
N GLN A 37 1.72 33.87 25.94
CA GLN A 37 2.41 34.83 25.05
C GLN A 37 3.96 34.75 25.12
N HIS A 38 4.53 33.58 25.39
CA HIS A 38 5.96 33.34 25.43
C HIS A 38 6.45 32.89 24.05
N ALA A 39 6.76 33.90 23.24
CA ALA A 39 7.27 33.86 21.87
C ALA A 39 8.70 33.27 21.73
N HIS A 40 8.99 32.10 22.31
CA HIS A 40 10.33 31.50 22.19
C HIS A 40 10.36 29.97 22.13
N LEU A 41 9.27 29.35 21.68
CA LEU A 41 9.20 27.90 21.40
C LEU A 41 8.75 27.62 19.94
N GLU A 42 8.74 28.64 19.08
CA GLU A 42 8.16 28.53 17.73
C GLU A 42 8.93 27.60 16.78
N GLU A 43 10.25 27.48 16.89
CA GLU A 43 11.02 26.85 15.81
C GLU A 43 11.18 25.33 15.90
N GLN A 44 10.93 24.70 17.05
CA GLN A 44 11.39 23.32 17.25
C GLN A 44 10.30 22.23 17.15
N ILE A 45 8.99 22.55 17.14
CA ILE A 45 7.97 21.47 17.36
C ILE A 45 6.75 21.52 16.41
N SER A 46 6.44 22.65 15.75
CA SER A 46 5.22 22.77 14.92
C SER A 46 5.44 23.38 13.53
N GLY A 47 6.64 23.24 12.96
CA GLY A 47 6.85 23.51 11.53
C GLY A 47 6.30 22.36 10.66
N PRO A 48 5.91 22.62 9.40
CA PRO A 48 5.67 21.55 8.45
C PRO A 48 6.94 20.68 8.39
N GLN A 49 6.79 19.38 8.63
CA GLN A 49 7.93 18.46 8.55
C GLN A 49 8.51 18.49 7.14
N PRO A 50 9.84 18.45 7.00
CA PRO A 50 10.46 18.39 5.69
C PRO A 50 9.92 17.17 4.93
N ILE A 51 9.74 17.34 3.63
CA ILE A 51 9.24 16.26 2.77
C ILE A 51 10.27 15.12 2.82
N PRO A 52 9.86 13.90 3.20
CA PRO A 52 10.80 12.78 3.28
C PRO A 52 11.26 12.38 1.88
N TYR A 53 12.52 11.99 1.76
CA TYR A 53 13.07 11.44 0.52
C TYR A 53 12.98 9.92 0.50
N ILE A 54 12.81 9.37 -0.70
CA ILE A 54 12.77 7.93 -0.96
C ILE A 54 14.04 7.55 -1.72
N LEU A 55 14.69 6.46 -1.34
CA LEU A 55 15.87 5.96 -2.04
C LEU A 55 15.44 5.10 -3.25
N ALA A 56 15.92 5.45 -4.44
CA ALA A 56 15.68 4.71 -5.68
C ALA A 56 16.98 4.56 -6.49
N GLY A 57 17.05 3.56 -7.37
CA GLY A 57 18.17 3.36 -8.27
C GLY A 57 17.96 4.10 -9.59
N LEU A 58 19.03 4.69 -10.13
CA LEU A 58 19.09 5.28 -11.47
C LEU A 58 20.44 4.91 -12.09
N ASP A 59 20.41 4.16 -13.19
CA ASP A 59 21.60 3.74 -13.94
C ASP A 59 22.83 3.36 -13.08
N ARG A 60 22.61 2.44 -12.12
CA ARG A 60 23.61 1.91 -11.16
C ARG A 60 24.02 2.84 -10.02
N GLU A 61 23.42 4.02 -9.92
CA GLU A 61 23.57 4.93 -8.80
C GLU A 61 22.33 4.95 -7.92
N TRP A 62 22.50 5.30 -6.64
CA TRP A 62 21.39 5.47 -5.70
C TRP A 62 21.08 6.95 -5.53
N ILE A 63 19.83 7.33 -5.81
CA ILE A 63 19.36 8.71 -5.75
C ILE A 63 18.28 8.90 -4.67
N MET A 64 18.28 10.07 -4.04
CA MET A 64 17.20 10.51 -3.18
C MET A 64 16.12 11.20 -4.02
N LEU A 65 14.95 10.57 -4.09
CA LEU A 65 13.80 11.05 -4.86
C LEU A 65 12.74 11.64 -3.93
N ALA A 66 12.22 12.82 -4.28
CA ALA A 66 11.04 13.35 -3.59
C ALA A 66 9.80 12.47 -3.90
N PRO A 67 8.83 12.32 -2.97
CA PRO A 67 7.67 11.46 -3.18
C PRO A 67 6.84 11.84 -4.41
N TYR A 68 6.83 13.12 -4.78
CA TYR A 68 6.17 13.62 -5.98
C TYR A 68 6.79 13.13 -7.29
N GLY A 69 8.05 12.70 -7.27
CA GLY A 69 8.76 12.12 -8.41
C GLY A 69 8.34 10.67 -8.68
N LEU A 70 7.76 9.98 -7.71
CA LEU A 70 7.38 8.57 -7.82
C LEU A 70 6.37 8.31 -8.95
N LYS A 71 5.49 9.28 -9.25
CA LYS A 71 4.54 9.21 -10.37
C LYS A 71 5.19 9.16 -11.75
N PHE A 72 6.48 9.47 -11.83
CA PHE A 72 7.28 9.44 -13.05
C PHE A 72 8.27 8.27 -13.06
N TRP A 73 8.03 7.23 -12.26
CA TRP A 73 8.91 6.07 -12.12
C TRP A 73 9.42 5.52 -13.45
N ASP A 74 8.48 5.27 -14.37
CA ASP A 74 8.76 4.74 -15.70
C ASP A 74 9.55 5.73 -16.56
N LYS A 75 9.17 7.02 -16.54
CA LYS A 75 9.85 8.08 -17.32
C LYS A 75 11.28 8.35 -16.84
N LEU A 76 11.52 8.16 -15.55
CA LEU A 76 12.81 8.33 -14.91
C LEU A 76 13.65 7.04 -14.94
N CYS A 77 13.12 5.95 -15.51
CA CYS A 77 13.79 4.64 -15.60
C CYS A 77 14.30 4.15 -14.23
N LEU A 78 13.52 4.37 -13.18
CA LEU A 78 13.94 4.08 -11.81
C LEU A 78 13.93 2.59 -11.50
N GLU A 79 14.82 2.21 -10.59
CA GLU A 79 14.92 0.87 -10.03
C GLU A 79 14.60 0.87 -8.53
N PRO A 80 13.97 -0.20 -8.02
CA PRO A 80 13.76 -0.33 -6.58
C PRO A 80 15.12 -0.47 -5.87
N TYR A 81 15.23 0.10 -4.67
CA TYR A 81 16.42 -0.11 -3.83
C TYR A 81 16.58 -1.58 -3.38
N SER A 82 15.46 -2.29 -3.23
CA SER A 82 15.48 -3.71 -2.90
C SER A 82 15.97 -4.56 -4.07
N LYS A 83 16.54 -5.72 -3.75
CA LYS A 83 16.86 -6.75 -4.75
C LYS A 83 15.61 -7.12 -5.56
N ARG A 84 15.81 -7.33 -6.86
CA ARG A 84 14.78 -7.84 -7.76
C ARG A 84 14.18 -9.14 -7.22
N LYS A 85 12.85 -9.24 -7.21
CA LYS A 85 12.11 -10.40 -6.72
C LYS A 85 11.40 -11.06 -7.90
N ASP A 86 11.70 -12.33 -8.13
CA ASP A 86 10.97 -13.09 -9.13
C ASP A 86 9.66 -13.58 -8.53
N ILE A 87 8.55 -13.27 -9.18
CA ILE A 87 7.20 -13.59 -8.73
C ILE A 87 6.57 -14.59 -9.70
N GLY A 88 6.09 -15.68 -9.11
CA GLY A 88 5.26 -16.66 -9.78
C GLY A 88 3.78 -16.42 -9.51
N TYR A 89 2.92 -16.45 -10.54
CA TYR A 89 1.47 -16.30 -10.36
C TYR A 89 0.67 -17.51 -10.86
N ILE A 90 -0.51 -17.67 -10.27
CA ILE A 90 -1.59 -18.55 -10.71
C ILE A 90 -2.87 -17.72 -10.63
N CYS A 91 -3.66 -17.71 -11.68
CA CYS A 91 -4.91 -16.96 -11.69
C CYS A 91 -6.09 -17.92 -11.84
N ILE A 92 -7.07 -17.78 -10.95
CA ILE A 92 -8.27 -18.59 -10.92
C ILE A 92 -9.38 -17.79 -11.58
N VAL A 93 -9.99 -18.35 -12.63
CA VAL A 93 -11.01 -17.66 -13.43
C VAL A 93 -12.23 -18.56 -13.58
N PRO A 94 -13.46 -18.02 -13.46
CA PRO A 94 -14.66 -18.79 -13.81
C PRO A 94 -14.65 -19.20 -15.29
N ASP A 95 -15.37 -20.26 -15.64
CA ASP A 95 -15.50 -20.73 -17.02
C ASP A 95 -16.32 -19.77 -17.91
N ASN A 96 -15.66 -18.68 -18.31
CA ASN A 96 -16.19 -17.67 -19.21
C ASN A 96 -15.03 -17.16 -20.09
N ASP A 97 -15.16 -17.34 -21.40
CA ASP A 97 -14.11 -16.99 -22.36
C ASP A 97 -13.80 -15.49 -22.41
N TYR A 98 -14.79 -14.61 -22.17
CA TYR A 98 -14.57 -13.17 -22.12
C TYR A 98 -13.67 -12.80 -20.93
N ILE A 99 -13.99 -13.33 -19.75
CA ILE A 99 -13.22 -13.08 -18.53
C ILE A 99 -11.82 -13.67 -18.69
N CYS A 100 -11.71 -14.91 -19.18
CA CYS A 100 -10.42 -15.54 -19.45
C CYS A 100 -9.55 -14.69 -20.38
N THR A 101 -10.12 -14.14 -21.44
CA THR A 101 -9.39 -13.30 -22.41
C THR A 101 -8.93 -11.99 -21.77
N MET A 102 -9.79 -11.29 -21.04
CA MET A 102 -9.42 -10.06 -20.36
C MET A 102 -8.36 -10.28 -19.28
N THR A 103 -8.47 -11.36 -18.52
CA THR A 103 -7.47 -11.75 -17.53
C THR A 103 -6.12 -12.04 -18.18
N LYS A 104 -6.08 -12.76 -19.31
CA LYS A 104 -4.84 -12.99 -20.08
C LYS A 104 -4.17 -11.67 -20.46
N ILE A 105 -4.94 -10.72 -20.99
CA ILE A 105 -4.43 -9.41 -21.42
C ILE A 105 -3.88 -8.65 -20.21
N TYR A 106 -4.65 -8.57 -19.12
CA TYR A 106 -4.24 -7.87 -17.90
C TYR A 106 -2.95 -8.44 -17.32
N PHE A 107 -2.84 -9.76 -17.14
CA PHE A 107 -1.64 -10.37 -16.58
C PHE A 107 -0.43 -10.20 -17.50
N ARG A 108 -0.61 -10.22 -18.83
CA ARG A 108 0.46 -9.92 -19.77
C ARG A 108 0.97 -8.47 -19.62
N GLU A 109 0.06 -7.50 -19.52
CA GLU A 109 0.43 -6.09 -19.34
C GLU A 109 1.09 -5.84 -17.98
N LEU A 110 0.60 -6.51 -16.94
CA LEU A 110 1.19 -6.48 -15.60
C LEU A 110 2.61 -7.06 -15.62
N SER A 111 2.81 -8.22 -16.27
CA SER A 111 4.15 -8.82 -16.44
C SER A 111 5.10 -7.86 -17.13
N THR A 112 4.66 -7.23 -18.22
CA THR A 112 5.47 -6.26 -18.96
C THR A 112 5.87 -5.08 -18.08
N HIS A 113 4.93 -4.48 -17.34
CA HIS A 113 5.23 -3.37 -16.43
C HIS A 113 6.17 -3.78 -15.29
N TYR A 114 6.01 -4.98 -14.75
CA TYR A 114 6.88 -5.49 -13.68
C TYR A 114 8.34 -5.58 -14.13
N GLU A 115 8.55 -6.08 -15.35
CA GLU A 115 9.88 -6.21 -15.95
C GLU A 115 10.46 -4.86 -16.40
N LEU A 116 9.62 -3.96 -16.94
CA LEU A 116 10.03 -2.58 -17.30
C LEU A 116 10.48 -1.77 -16.09
N CYS A 117 9.75 -1.87 -14.98
CA CYS A 117 10.13 -1.27 -13.69
C CYS A 117 11.33 -1.98 -13.02
N ARG A 118 11.91 -2.99 -13.69
CA ARG A 118 13.07 -3.77 -13.24
C ARG A 118 12.89 -4.37 -11.85
N LEU A 119 11.65 -4.73 -11.49
CA LEU A 119 11.30 -5.31 -10.19
C LEU A 119 11.70 -6.78 -10.06
N GLY A 120 11.96 -7.47 -11.18
CA GLY A 120 12.26 -8.90 -11.28
C GLY A 120 11.51 -9.51 -12.46
N SER A 121 11.37 -10.83 -12.49
CA SER A 121 10.53 -11.51 -13.48
C SER A 121 9.14 -11.84 -12.94
N HIS A 122 8.12 -11.71 -13.78
CA HIS A 122 6.73 -12.05 -13.46
C HIS A 122 6.24 -13.13 -14.42
N ARG A 123 6.14 -14.38 -13.94
CA ARG A 123 5.85 -15.54 -14.79
C ARG A 123 4.78 -16.45 -14.19
N PRO A 124 4.02 -17.17 -15.03
CA PRO A 124 3.10 -18.18 -14.52
C PRO A 124 3.86 -19.36 -13.91
N LEU A 125 3.44 -19.83 -12.73
CA LEU A 125 4.08 -20.96 -12.03
C LEU A 125 3.83 -22.30 -12.72
N LEU A 126 2.64 -22.46 -13.30
CA LEU A 126 2.21 -23.72 -13.88
C LEU A 126 2.47 -23.72 -15.39
N LYS A 127 3.54 -24.37 -15.82
CA LYS A 127 3.76 -24.75 -17.23
C LYS A 127 2.75 -25.78 -17.75
N ALA A 128 1.93 -26.36 -16.87
CA ALA A 128 1.02 -27.47 -17.18
C ALA A 128 -0.28 -27.03 -17.88
N PHE A 129 -0.66 -25.76 -17.80
CA PHE A 129 -1.80 -25.22 -18.53
C PHE A 129 -1.29 -24.41 -19.72
N SER A 130 -1.71 -24.78 -20.94
CA SER A 130 -1.45 -24.05 -22.19
C SER A 130 -1.87 -22.57 -22.11
N ASP A 131 -2.69 -22.22 -21.13
CA ASP A 131 -3.30 -20.91 -20.88
C ASP A 131 -2.52 -20.01 -19.90
N GLN A 132 -1.17 -20.03 -19.89
CA GLN A 132 -0.35 -19.03 -19.16
C GLN A 132 -0.64 -18.96 -17.64
N GLY A 133 -0.87 -20.11 -16.98
CA GLY A 133 -1.10 -20.19 -15.53
C GLY A 133 -2.54 -19.86 -15.09
N LEU A 134 -3.50 -19.85 -16.02
CA LEU A 134 -4.92 -19.69 -15.72
C LEU A 134 -5.57 -21.04 -15.39
N LEU A 135 -6.21 -21.10 -14.23
CA LEU A 135 -7.04 -22.22 -13.80
C LEU A 135 -8.50 -21.84 -14.01
N ARG A 136 -9.13 -22.47 -15.01
CA ARG A 136 -10.58 -22.34 -15.24
C ARG A 136 -11.33 -23.21 -14.25
N ILE A 137 -12.24 -22.62 -13.48
CA ILE A 137 -13.17 -23.37 -12.64
C ILE A 137 -14.45 -23.59 -13.44
N SER A 138 -14.70 -24.84 -13.83
CA SER A 138 -16.00 -25.28 -14.33
C SER A 138 -16.78 -25.92 -13.18
N SER A 139 -18.08 -25.60 -13.08
CA SER A 139 -18.96 -26.18 -12.05
C SER A 139 -19.16 -27.70 -12.20
N GLN A 140 -18.78 -28.28 -13.34
CA GLN A 140 -18.90 -29.72 -13.62
C GLN A 140 -17.96 -30.58 -12.76
N GLN A 141 -16.87 -30.02 -12.22
CA GLN A 141 -15.95 -30.78 -11.35
C GLN A 141 -16.55 -31.18 -9.99
N TYR A 142 -17.71 -30.61 -9.61
CA TYR A 142 -18.42 -31.01 -8.39
C TYR A 142 -19.17 -32.35 -8.56
N ASN A 143 -19.56 -32.74 -9.78
CA ASN A 143 -20.36 -33.97 -9.99
C ASN A 143 -19.52 -35.26 -10.03
N ASP A 144 -18.27 -35.20 -10.49
CA ASP A 144 -17.43 -36.41 -10.66
C ASP A 144 -16.85 -36.98 -9.35
N SER A 145 -16.95 -36.26 -8.23
CA SER A 145 -16.52 -36.78 -6.92
C SER A 145 -17.63 -37.50 -6.15
N SER A 146 -18.83 -37.65 -6.74
CA SER A 146 -19.98 -38.30 -6.11
C SER A 146 -20.41 -39.63 -6.74
N GLN A 147 -19.74 -40.10 -7.80
CA GLN A 147 -19.96 -41.43 -8.36
C GLN A 147 -18.87 -42.42 -7.89
N LEU A 148 -19.13 -43.07 -6.76
CA LEU A 148 -18.47 -44.34 -6.44
C LEU A 148 -18.81 -45.35 -7.56
N PRO A 149 -17.83 -46.12 -8.07
CA PRO A 149 -18.12 -47.15 -9.06
C PRO A 149 -19.03 -48.19 -8.41
N ASN A 150 -20.23 -48.38 -8.99
CA ASN A 150 -21.07 -49.52 -8.68
C ASN A 150 -20.26 -50.80 -8.95
N ILE A 151 -19.88 -51.49 -7.89
CA ILE A 151 -19.35 -52.85 -7.96
C ILE A 151 -20.57 -53.76 -7.99
N ASP A 152 -21.11 -53.99 -9.18
CA ASP A 152 -22.05 -55.08 -9.40
C ASP A 152 -21.25 -56.36 -9.67
N SER A 153 -21.36 -57.34 -8.78
CA SER A 153 -21.10 -58.77 -8.99
C SER A 153 -21.88 -59.59 -7.98
#